data_AF-A0A0F8AU64-F1
#
_entry.id   AF-A0A0F8AU64-F1
#
_cell.length_a   1.000
_cell.length_b   1.000
_cell.length_c   1.000
_cell.angle_alpha   90.00
_cell.angle_beta   90.00
_cell.angle_gamma   90.00
#
_symmetry.space_group_name_H-M   'P 1'
#
loop_
_entity.id
_entity.type
_entity.pdbx_description
1 polymer ?
#
loop_
_entity_poly.entity_id
_entity_poly.type
_entity_poly.pdbx_seq_one_letter_code
_entity_poly.pdbx_strand_id
1 'polypeptide(L)' 'GAVRAATEASYFAPAPTVVFGPGDLADDAGAVAHAEREYVRVREVEAAAETIERAVSEVLGEK' A
#
# COMPACT_ATOMS: atom_id res chain seq x y z
N GLY A 1 13.97 8.86 2.79
CA GLY A 1 12.90 9.85 2.57
C GLY A 1 11.62 9.27 3.12
N ALA A 2 10.93 9.98 4.00
CA ALA A 2 9.66 9.52 4.55
C ALA A 2 8.55 9.75 3.52
N VAL A 3 7.84 8.69 3.15
CA VAL A 3 6.59 8.80 2.39
C VAL A 3 5.56 9.39 3.35
N ARG A 4 4.95 10.53 3.00
CA ARG A 4 3.99 11.27 3.85
C ARG A 4 2.75 10.45 4.27
N ALA A 5 2.45 9.36 3.56
CA ALA A 5 1.39 8.41 3.93
C ALA A 5 1.70 7.58 5.20
N ALA A 6 2.95 7.53 5.66
CA ALA A 6 3.36 6.70 6.80
C ALA A 6 3.00 7.29 8.18
N THR A 7 2.38 8.47 8.25
CA THR A 7 2.16 9.19 9.52
C THR A 7 1.19 8.47 10.44
N GLU A 8 0.12 7.88 9.90
CA GLU A 8 -0.91 7.19 10.70
C GLU A 8 -0.45 5.80 11.17
N ALA A 9 0.52 5.18 10.50
CA ALA A 9 1.07 3.90 10.93
C ALA A 9 1.76 3.97 12.30
N SER A 10 2.17 5.16 12.72
CA SER A 10 2.73 5.38 14.05
C SER A 10 1.76 5.05 15.19
N TYR A 11 0.44 5.06 14.94
CA TYR A 11 -0.57 4.66 15.94
C TYR A 11 -0.47 3.20 16.37
N PHE A 12 0.17 2.35 15.57
CA PHE A 12 0.31 0.93 15.86
C PHE A 12 1.57 0.58 16.64
N ALA A 13 2.39 1.57 17.03
CA ALA A 13 3.55 1.32 17.88
C ALA A 13 3.14 0.72 19.25
N PRO A 14 3.92 -0.22 19.82
CA PRO A 14 5.24 -0.69 19.37
C PRO A 14 5.19 -1.89 18.41
N ALA A 15 4.02 -2.26 17.88
CA ALA A 15 3.91 -3.40 16.98
C ALA A 15 4.62 -3.13 15.63
N PRO A 16 5.35 -4.11 15.07
CA PRO A 16 5.89 -4.01 13.72
C PRO A 16 4.77 -3.69 12.73
N THR A 17 4.87 -2.55 12.04
CA THR A 17 3.83 -2.05 11.14
C THR A 17 4.45 -1.74 9.78
N VAL A 18 3.81 -2.22 8.73
CA VAL A 18 4.20 -1.98 7.33
C VAL A 18 3.08 -1.22 6.65
N VAL A 19 3.43 -0.15 5.94
CA VAL A 19 2.51 0.57 5.04
C VAL A 19 2.92 0.27 3.61
N PHE A 20 1.96 -0.17 2.80
CA PHE A 20 2.11 -0.32 1.37
C PHE A 20 0.92 0.37 0.68
N GLY A 21 1.15 0.87 -0.53
CA GLY A 21 0.11 1.50 -1.35
C GLY A 21 0.30 1.06 -2.81
N PRO A 22 -0.73 0.51 -3.48
CA PRO A 22 -0.62 0.01 -4.86
C PRO A 22 -0.57 1.11 -5.93
N GLY A 23 -0.56 2.39 -5.53
CA GLY A 23 -0.53 3.54 -6.42
C GLY A 23 0.88 3.90 -6.87
N ASP A 24 0.99 4.32 -8.14
CA ASP A 24 2.21 4.92 -8.65
C ASP A 24 2.44 6.28 -7.98
N LEU A 25 3.66 6.55 -7.52
CA LEU A 25 4.03 7.89 -7.03
C LEU A 25 4.26 8.86 -8.20
N ALA A 26 4.76 8.33 -9.32
CA ALA A 26 4.99 9.04 -10.57
C ALA A 26 4.96 8.07 -11.75
N ASP A 27 4.59 8.59 -12.91
CA ASP A 27 4.67 7.92 -14.21
C ASP A 27 5.46 8.78 -15.21
N ASP A 28 5.47 8.39 -16.49
CA ASP A 28 6.21 9.11 -17.54
C ASP A 28 5.74 10.57 -17.73
N ALA A 29 4.54 10.92 -17.26
CA ALA A 29 4.02 12.29 -17.26
C ALA A 29 4.35 13.06 -15.96
N GLY A 30 5.03 12.45 -14.99
CA GLY A 30 5.46 13.04 -13.71
C GLY A 30 4.68 12.53 -12.49
N ALA A 31 4.47 13.36 -11.47
CA ALA A 31 3.81 12.97 -10.21
C ALA A 31 2.34 12.51 -10.37
N VAL A 32 2.02 11.32 -9.85
CA VAL A 32 0.66 10.75 -9.83
C VAL A 32 0.03 10.95 -8.45
N ALA A 33 0.75 10.64 -7.38
CA ALA A 33 0.26 10.85 -6.02
C ALA A 33 0.07 12.34 -5.70
N HIS A 34 -1.07 12.69 -5.11
CA HIS A 34 -1.47 14.08 -4.80
C HIS A 34 -1.60 15.00 -6.03
N ALA A 35 -1.81 14.45 -7.22
CA ALA A 35 -2.06 15.20 -8.45
C ALA A 35 -3.51 15.08 -8.91
N GLU A 36 -4.00 16.01 -9.73
CA GLU A 36 -5.37 15.92 -10.29
C GLU A 36 -5.60 14.65 -11.12
N ARG A 37 -4.52 14.07 -11.65
CA ARG A 37 -4.52 12.84 -12.43
C ARG A 37 -4.25 11.59 -11.60
N GLU A 38 -4.37 11.66 -10.28
CA GLU A 38 -4.12 10.51 -9.40
C GLU A 38 -4.97 9.32 -9.82
N TYR A 39 -4.32 8.15 -9.93
CA TYR A 39 -4.97 6.90 -10.29
C TYR A 39 -4.32 5.74 -9.55
N VAL A 40 -5.06 4.63 -9.53
CA VAL A 40 -4.52 3.32 -9.22
C VAL A 40 -4.90 2.38 -10.36
N ARG A 41 -4.00 1.49 -10.76
CA ARG A 41 -4.34 0.48 -11.78
C ARG A 41 -5.11 -0.65 -11.11
N VAL A 42 -6.18 -1.12 -11.76
CA VAL A 42 -7.02 -2.21 -11.23
C VAL A 42 -6.18 -3.45 -10.90
N ARG A 43 -5.26 -3.83 -11.80
CA ARG A 43 -4.35 -4.97 -11.58
C ARG A 43 -3.48 -4.85 -10.33
N GLU A 44 -3.12 -3.63 -9.93
CA GLU A 44 -2.32 -3.39 -8.71
C GLU A 44 -3.20 -3.51 -7.45
N VAL A 45 -4.48 -3.14 -7.54
CA VAL A 45 -5.47 -3.37 -6.46
C VAL A 45 -5.72 -4.86 -6.27
N GLU A 46 -5.89 -5.61 -7.36
CA GLU A 46 -6.07 -7.06 -7.33
C GLU A 46 -4.84 -7.75 -6.71
N ALA A 47 -3.63 -7.38 -7.12
CA ALA A 47 -2.39 -7.90 -6.55
C ALA A 47 -2.22 -7.55 -5.06
N ALA A 48 -2.63 -6.35 -4.65
CA ALA A 48 -2.63 -5.95 -3.24
C ALA A 48 -3.62 -6.79 -2.43
N ALA A 49 -4.82 -7.06 -2.97
CA ALA A 49 -5.81 -7.91 -2.33
C ALA A 49 -5.29 -9.34 -2.13
N GLU A 50 -4.72 -9.96 -3.17
CA GLU A 50 -4.11 -11.29 -3.09
C GLU A 50 -2.99 -11.35 -2.04
N THR A 51 -2.15 -10.31 -2.00
CA THR A 51 -1.05 -10.23 -1.03
C THR A 51 -1.56 -10.15 0.41
N ILE A 52 -2.59 -9.36 0.66
CA ILE A 52 -3.21 -9.25 1.99
C ILE A 52 -3.87 -10.58 2.39
N GLU A 53 -4.63 -11.19 1.47
CA GLU A 53 -5.29 -12.47 1.71
C GLU A 53 -4.29 -13.54 2.11
N ARG A 54 -3.20 -13.69 1.35
CA ARG A 54 -2.12 -14.63 1.67
C ARG A 54 -1.48 -14.33 3.03
N ALA A 55 -1.15 -13.07 3.31
CA ALA A 55 -0.52 -12.69 4.57
C ALA A 55 -1.43 -12.99 5.78
N VAL A 56 -2.73 -12.70 5.67
CA VAL A 56 -3.70 -12.99 6.73
C VAL A 56 -3.86 -14.51 6.90
N SER A 57 -3.97 -15.26 5.81
CA SER A 57 -4.05 -16.73 5.83
C SER A 57 -2.86 -17.35 6.55
N GLU A 58 -1.64 -16.90 6.23
CA GLU A 58 -0.41 -17.34 6.89
C GLU A 58 -0.40 -17.04 8.40
N VAL A 59 -0.89 -15.86 8.81
CA VAL A 59 -0.99 -15.46 10.22
C VAL A 59 -2.04 -16.29 10.97
N LEU A 60 -3.17 -16.61 10.34
CA LEU A 60 -4.25 -17.39 10.95
C LEU A 60 -4.00 -18.91 10.89
N GLY A 61 -3.02 -19.37 10.10
CA GLY A 61 -2.77 -20.79 9.88
C GLY A 61 -3.80 -21.45 8.97
N GLU A 62 -4.56 -20.66 8.21
CA GLU A 62 -5.44 -21.12 7.16
C GLU A 62 -4.59 -21.37 5.90
N LYS A 63 -4.82 -22.50 5.23
CA LYS A 63 -3.85 -23.15 4.35
C LYS A 63 -3.92 -22.69 2.91
#